data_AF-E2B4J0-F1
#
_entry.id   AF-E2B4J0-F1
#
_cell.length_a   1.000
_cell.length_b   1.000
_cell.length_c   1.000
_cell.angle_alpha   90.00
_cell.angle_beta   90.00
_cell.angle_gamma   90.00
#
_symmetry.space_group_name_H-M   'P 1'
#
loop_
_entity.id
_entity.type
_entity.pdbx_description
1 polymer ?
#
loop_
_entity_poly.entity_id
_entity_poly.type
_entity_poly.pdbx_seq_one_letter_code
_entity_poly.pdbx_strand_id
1 'polypeptide(L)' 'MTYPQLHQQELIELAEITGISAAPRVFRILLDLLALSTSPEDIYTLLKSLSQSPSRLTTDERTLIFASSAKK' A
#
# COMPACT_ATOMS: atom_id res chain seq x y z
N MET A 1 7.51 -12.70 -15.00
CA MET A 1 8.08 -11.74 -15.98
C MET A 1 8.48 -10.50 -15.22
N THR A 2 9.76 -10.12 -15.19
CA THR A 2 10.22 -8.93 -14.43
C THR A 2 10.15 -7.69 -15.32
N TYR A 3 9.48 -6.62 -14.88
CA TYR A 3 9.40 -5.36 -15.64
C TYR A 3 10.74 -4.60 -15.56
N PRO A 4 11.44 -4.36 -16.68
CA PRO A 4 12.68 -3.57 -16.69
C PRO A 4 12.41 -2.13 -16.20
N GLN A 5 13.38 -1.54 -15.47
CA GLN A 5 13.25 -0.20 -14.86
C GLN A 5 12.76 0.89 -15.82
N LEU A 6 13.20 0.86 -17.08
CA LEU A 6 12.80 1.82 -18.12
C LEU A 6 11.29 1.75 -18.42
N HIS A 7 10.72 0.55 -18.47
CA HIS A 7 9.28 0.37 -18.65
C HIS A 7 8.48 0.72 -17.39
N GLN A 8 9.09 0.72 -16.20
CA GLN A 8 8.37 1.11 -14.98
C GLN A 8 7.97 2.58 -15.02
N GLN A 9 8.81 3.46 -15.55
CA GLN A 9 8.50 4.88 -15.67
C GLN A 9 7.37 5.14 -16.68
N GLU A 10 7.44 4.51 -17.85
CA GLU A 10 6.38 4.60 -18.87
C GLU A 10 5.03 4.11 -18.32
N LEU A 11 5.04 3.02 -17.55
CA LEU A 11 3.85 2.47 -16.92
C LEU A 11 3.27 3.40 -15.83
N ILE A 12 4.13 4.11 -15.09
CA ILE A 12 3.70 5.13 -14.12
C ILE A 12 3.05 6.31 -14.84
N GLU A 13 3.69 6.82 -15.89
CA GLU A 13 3.14 7.93 -16.69
C GLU A 13 1.77 7.56 -17.31
N LEU A 14 1.62 6.33 -17.81
CA LEU A 14 0.34 5.81 -18.29
C LEU A 14 -0.72 5.71 -17.19
N ALA A 15 -0.32 5.27 -16.00
CA ALA A 15 -1.22 5.20 -14.85
C ALA A 15 -1.73 6.59 -14.45
N GLU A 16 -0.86 7.60 -14.45
CA GLU A 16 -1.23 8.98 -14.17
C GLU A 16 -2.21 9.55 -15.20
N ILE A 17 -1.96 9.32 -16.50
CA ILE A 17 -2.86 9.74 -17.60
C ILE A 17 -4.25 9.12 -17.45
N THR A 18 -4.33 7.89 -16.96
CA THR A 18 -5.60 7.17 -16.74
C THR A 18 -6.26 7.49 -15.41
N GLY A 19 -5.69 8.42 -14.62
CA GLY A 19 -6.25 8.87 -13.35
C GLY A 19 -5.91 7.97 -12.15
N ILE A 20 -5.00 7.02 -12.31
CA ILE A 20 -4.50 6.18 -11.22
C ILE A 20 -3.38 6.95 -10.52
N SER A 21 -3.75 7.71 -9.49
CA SER A 21 -2.76 8.36 -8.61
C SER A 21 -2.38 7.42 -7.46
N ALA A 22 -1.25 6.74 -7.62
CA ALA A 22 -0.65 5.91 -6.58
C ALA A 22 0.78 6.38 -6.32
N ALA A 23 1.23 6.33 -5.06
CA ALA A 23 2.62 6.62 -4.75
C ALA A 23 3.54 5.69 -5.57
N PRO A 24 4.68 6.17 -6.12
CA PRO A 24 5.56 5.36 -6.97
C PRO A 24 5.96 4.02 -6.35
N ARG A 25 6.10 3.99 -5.02
CA ARG A 25 6.40 2.76 -4.27
C ARG A 25 5.25 1.74 -4.27
N VAL A 26 4.00 2.19 -4.19
CA VAL A 26 2.82 1.32 -4.28
C VAL A 26 2.70 0.76 -5.69
N PHE A 27 2.95 1.59 -6.70
CA PHE A 27 2.93 1.15 -8.09
C PHE A 27 3.96 0.05 -8.39
N ARG A 28 5.18 0.15 -7.85
CA ARG A 28 6.19 -0.91 -7.97
C ARG A 28 5.72 -2.23 -7.36
N ILE A 29 5.10 -2.20 -6.19
CA ILE A 29 4.54 -3.40 -5.55
C ILE A 29 3.45 -4.03 -6.43
N LEU A 30 2.61 -3.22 -7.08
CA LEU A 30 1.59 -3.73 -8.00
C LEU A 30 2.19 -4.41 -9.22
N LEU A 31 3.22 -3.81 -9.81
CA LEU A 31 3.97 -4.43 -10.92
C LEU A 31 4.63 -5.75 -10.49
N ASP A 32 5.18 -5.81 -9.27
CA ASP A 32 5.77 -7.04 -8.74
C ASP A 32 4.71 -8.12 -8.50
N LEU A 33 3.51 -7.77 -8.02
CA LEU A 33 2.39 -8.71 -7.86
C LEU A 33 1.89 -9.25 -9.20
N LEU A 34 1.81 -8.40 -10.22
CA LEU A 34 1.46 -8.80 -11.59
C LEU A 34 2.54 -9.71 -12.19
N ALA A 35 3.82 -9.44 -11.89
CA ALA A 35 4.95 -10.27 -12.33
C ALA A 35 4.91 -11.71 -11.78
N LEU A 36 4.26 -11.90 -10.62
CA LEU A 36 4.03 -13.19 -9.94
C LEU A 36 2.82 -13.97 -10.49
N SER A 37 2.22 -13.53 -11.60
CA SER A 37 1.03 -14.16 -12.21
C SER A 37 -0.21 -14.14 -11.32
N THR A 38 -0.29 -13.19 -10.40
CA THR A 38 -1.51 -12.94 -9.62
C THR A 38 -2.59 -12.34 -10.51
N SER A 39 -3.84 -12.74 -10.35
CA SER A 39 -4.95 -12.14 -11.10
C SER A 39 -5.07 -10.64 -10.78
N PRO A 40 -5.17 -9.76 -11.79
CA PRO A 40 -5.37 -8.33 -11.56
C PRO A 40 -6.68 -8.02 -10.81
N GLU A 41 -7.70 -8.86 -10.96
CA GLU A 41 -8.98 -8.75 -10.27
C GLU A 41 -8.85 -9.02 -8.76
N ASP A 42 -8.02 -9.99 -8.40
CA ASP A 42 -7.72 -10.32 -7.00
C ASP A 42 -6.91 -9.20 -6.35
N ILE A 43 -5.91 -8.65 -7.06
CA ILE A 43 -5.14 -7.49 -6.61
C ILE A 43 -6.07 -6.29 -6.37
N TYR A 44 -6.98 -6.01 -7.30
CA TYR A 44 -7.96 -4.94 -7.15
C TYR A 44 -8.87 -5.15 -5.93
N THR A 45 -9.39 -6.37 -5.76
CA THR A 45 -10.26 -6.71 -4.63
C THR A 45 -9.53 -6.54 -3.29
N LEU A 46 -8.26 -6.97 -3.23
CA LEU A 46 -7.39 -6.78 -2.07
C LEU A 46 -7.17 -5.29 -1.77
N LEU A 47 -6.77 -4.50 -2.76
CA LEU A 47 -6.57 -3.05 -2.60
C LEU A 47 -7.85 -2.34 -2.16
N LYS A 48 -9.00 -2.75 -2.72
CA LYS A 48 -10.31 -2.23 -2.35
C LYS A 48 -10.63 -2.56 -0.88
N SER A 49 -10.38 -3.80 -0.44
CA SER A 49 -10.58 -4.16 0.97
C SER A 49 -9.66 -3.38 1.91
N LEU A 50 -8.41 -3.13 1.52
CA LEU A 50 -7.44 -2.37 2.32
C LEU A 50 -7.82 -0.90 2.42
N SER A 51 -8.23 -0.28 1.31
CA SER A 51 -8.66 1.13 1.30
C SER A 51 -9.98 1.37 2.04
N GLN A 52 -10.85 0.35 2.11
CA GLN A 52 -12.11 0.39 2.85
C GLN A 52 -11.96 -0.05 4.31
N SER A 53 -10.84 -0.66 4.68
CA SER A 53 -10.58 -0.96 6.08
C SER A 53 -10.43 0.38 6.81
N PRO A 54 -11.30 0.70 7.79
CA PRO A 54 -11.05 1.85 8.64
C PRO A 54 -9.73 1.54 9.30
N SER A 55 -8.75 2.42 9.08
CA SER A 55 -7.47 2.44 9.78
C SER A 55 -7.72 1.88 11.17
N ARG A 56 -7.20 0.67 11.43
CA ARG A 56 -7.03 0.20 12.78
C ARG A 56 -5.97 1.14 13.33
N LEU A 57 -6.41 2.33 13.70
CA LEU A 57 -5.79 3.23 14.64
C LEU A 57 -5.46 2.29 15.80
N THR A 58 -4.24 1.80 15.81
CA THR A 58 -3.66 1.28 17.02
C THR A 58 -3.58 2.50 17.91
N THR A 59 -4.69 2.73 18.62
CA THR A 59 -4.71 3.20 20.00
C THR A 59 -3.35 2.90 20.60
N ASP A 60 -2.59 3.97 20.84
CA ASP A 60 -1.43 3.97 21.73
C ASP A 60 -1.92 3.62 23.14
N GLU A 61 -2.30 2.36 23.35
CA GLU A 61 -2.58 1.78 24.66
C GLU A 61 -1.29 1.32 25.35
N ARG A 62 -0.15 1.93 25.00
CA ARG A 62 1.13 1.79 25.72
C ARG A 62 1.57 3.03 26.48
N THR A 63 0.89 4.16 26.33
CA THR A 63 1.30 5.41 27.01
C THR A 63 0.63 5.61 28.39
N LEU A 64 -0.43 4.86 28.72
CA LEU A 64 -1.13 5.05 30.02
C LEU A 64 -0.65 4.14 31.16
N ILE A 65 0.15 3.10 30.90
CA ILE A 65 0.64 2.23 31.98
C ILE A 65 1.88 2.80 32.70
N PHE A 66 2.66 3.67 32.05
CA PHE A 66 3.89 4.23 32.64
C PHE A 66 3.71 5.55 33.41
N ALA A 67 2.55 6.21 33.32
CA ALA A 67 2.32 7.49 34.00
C ALA A 67 1.73 7.39 35.41
N SER A 68 1.33 6.19 35.88
CA SER A 68 0.68 6.00 37.19
C SER A 68 1.65 5.65 38.34
N SER A 69 2.96 5.55 38.08
CA SER A 69 3.96 5.25 39.12
C SER A 69 4.92 6.42 39.38
N ALA A 70 4.37 7.56 39.80
CA ALA A 70 5.13 8.62 40.46
C ALA A 70 4.30 9.26 41.58
N LYS A 71 4.01 8.46 42.62
CA LYS A 71 3.74 8.98 43.96
C LYS A 71 4.83 8.47 44.89
N LYS A 72 5.75 9.36 45.28
CA LYS A 72 6.42 9.36 46.57
C LYS A 72 6.62 10.81 46.98
#